data_AF-A0A961QV73-F1
#
_entry.id   AF-A0A961QV73-F1
#
_cell.length_a   1.000
_cell.length_b   1.000
_cell.length_c   1.000
_cell.angle_alpha   90.00
_cell.angle_beta   90.00
_cell.angle_gamma   90.00
#
_symmetry.space_group_name_H-M   'P 1'
#
loop_
_entity.id
_entity.type
_entity.pdbx_description
1 polymer ?
#
loop_
_entity_poly.entity_id
_entity_poly.type
_entity_poly.pdbx_seq_one_letter_code
_entity_poly.pdbx_strand_id
1 'polypeptide(L)'
;MSASNILQQLGGLLASGGIDVVDCTGTLGPDTPILQLPPDFAKNTPKVEIHKISEYDADGPFFAWNWLVLGEHTGTHFDAPHHWITGRDNPEGYTDTLDVQRLIAPVNVLDFSREAAADADFLLTIDHVK
;
A
#
# COMPACT_ATOMS: atom_id res chain seq x y z
N MET A 1 19.90 25.53 4.12
CA MET A 1 18.53 25.74 4.67
C MET A 1 18.40 24.90 5.93
N SER A 2 17.72 25.38 6.97
CA SER A 2 17.44 24.55 8.17
C SER A 2 16.29 23.57 7.87
N ALA A 3 16.18 22.49 8.65
CA ALA A 3 15.05 21.56 8.54
C ALA A 3 13.69 22.29 8.72
N SER A 4 13.64 23.27 9.63
CA SER A 4 12.46 24.12 9.83
C SER A 4 12.06 24.88 8.57
N ASN A 5 13.04 25.51 7.88
CA ASN A 5 12.76 26.25 6.65
C ASN A 5 12.26 25.33 5.52
N ILE A 6 12.79 24.10 5.43
CA ILE A 6 12.37 23.12 4.42
C ILE A 6 10.91 22.70 4.64
N LEU A 7 10.53 22.36 5.87
CA LEU A 7 9.16 21.96 6.19
C LEU A 7 8.16 23.13 5.99
N GLN A 8 8.57 24.37 6.30
CA GLN A 8 7.75 25.55 6.00
C GLN A 8 7.51 25.73 4.50
N GLN A 9 8.54 25.53 3.68
CA GLN A 9 8.41 25.63 2.22
C GLN A 9 7.53 24.51 1.65
N LEU A 10 7.72 23.27 2.12
CA LEU A 10 6.85 22.14 1.75
C LEU A 10 5.38 22.45 2.03
N GLY A 11 5.07 22.93 3.24
CA GLY A 11 3.70 23.31 3.61
C GLY A 11 3.14 24.44 2.75
N GLY A 12 3.94 25.47 2.44
CA GLY A 12 3.53 26.56 1.56
C GLY A 12 3.27 26.13 0.12
N LEU A 13 4.06 25.18 -0.41
CA LEU A 13 3.89 24.65 -1.76
C LEU A 13 2.69 23.70 -1.86
N LEU A 14 2.45 22.86 -0.85
CA LEU A 14 1.23 22.05 -0.80
C LEU A 14 -0.03 22.92 -0.77
N ALA A 15 -0.06 23.96 0.07
CA ALA A 15 -1.22 24.84 0.21
C ALA A 15 -1.49 25.69 -1.04
N SER A 16 -0.46 26.03 -1.80
CA SER A 16 -0.58 26.83 -3.02
C SER A 16 -0.79 26.02 -4.29
N GLY A 17 -0.64 24.68 -4.24
CA GLY A 17 -0.62 23.82 -5.42
C GLY A 17 0.70 23.84 -6.18
N GLY A 18 1.78 24.36 -5.56
CA GLY A 18 3.14 24.26 -6.11
C GLY A 18 3.75 22.86 -5.97
N ILE A 19 3.16 22.00 -5.15
CA ILE A 19 3.42 20.55 -5.07
C ILE A 19 2.07 19.84 -5.11
N ASP A 20 1.94 18.87 -6.02
CA ASP A 20 0.80 17.98 -6.09
C ASP A 20 1.01 16.74 -5.23
N VAL A 21 -0.05 16.29 -4.56
CA VAL A 21 -0.13 14.97 -3.94
C VAL A 21 -0.87 14.06 -4.91
N VAL A 22 -0.15 13.08 -5.46
CA VAL A 22 -0.72 12.08 -6.37
C VAL A 22 -1.13 10.87 -5.55
N ASP A 23 -2.38 10.44 -5.68
CA ASP A 23 -2.86 9.20 -5.08
C ASP A 23 -2.36 7.99 -5.88
N CYS A 24 -1.58 7.14 -5.22
CA CYS A 24 -1.05 5.89 -5.78
C CYS A 24 -1.79 4.65 -5.23
N THR A 25 -3.02 4.82 -4.76
CA THR A 25 -3.81 3.78 -4.09
C THR A 25 -5.01 3.38 -4.92
N GLY A 26 -5.23 2.07 -5.10
CA GLY A 26 -6.50 1.57 -5.63
C GLY A 26 -7.60 1.62 -4.58
N THR A 27 -8.86 1.77 -5.00
CA THR A 27 -10.00 1.65 -4.07
C THR A 27 -10.03 0.27 -3.42
N LEU A 28 -10.15 0.24 -2.10
CA LEU A 28 -10.23 -0.97 -1.30
C LEU A 28 -11.70 -1.35 -1.02
N GLY A 29 -12.11 -2.53 -1.46
CA GLY A 29 -13.47 -3.03 -1.27
C GLY A 29 -13.66 -4.45 -1.79
N PRO A 30 -14.90 -4.97 -1.80
CA PRO A 30 -15.19 -6.36 -2.17
C PRO A 30 -14.70 -6.75 -3.58
N ASP A 31 -14.64 -5.77 -4.48
CA ASP A 31 -14.19 -5.96 -5.86
C ASP A 31 -12.67 -5.85 -6.04
N THR A 32 -11.91 -5.54 -4.98
CA THR A 32 -10.45 -5.53 -5.03
C THR A 32 -9.94 -6.91 -5.48
N PRO A 33 -9.08 -6.97 -6.52
CA PRO A 33 -8.41 -8.21 -6.90
C PRO A 33 -7.53 -8.71 -5.76
N ILE A 34 -7.62 -10.00 -5.44
CA ILE A 34 -6.87 -10.64 -4.35
C ILE A 34 -6.11 -11.84 -4.90
N LEU A 35 -4.88 -12.02 -4.41
CA LEU A 35 -4.03 -13.15 -4.75
C LEU A 35 -4.75 -14.49 -4.53
N GLN A 36 -4.60 -15.39 -5.50
CA GLN A 36 -5.07 -16.77 -5.39
C GLN A 36 -3.89 -17.72 -5.52
N LEU A 37 -3.66 -18.52 -4.49
CA LEU A 37 -2.68 -19.60 -4.44
C LEU A 37 -3.38 -20.94 -4.70
N PRO A 38 -2.67 -21.91 -5.31
CA PRO A 38 -3.16 -23.27 -5.43
C PRO A 38 -3.58 -23.83 -4.06
N PRO A 39 -4.80 -24.39 -3.91
CA PRO A 39 -5.31 -24.83 -2.60
C PRO A 39 -4.46 -25.90 -1.90
N ASP A 40 -3.75 -26.72 -2.69
CA ASP A 40 -2.86 -27.77 -2.20
C ASP A 40 -1.47 -27.26 -1.78
N PHE A 41 -1.16 -25.99 -2.08
CA PHE A 41 0.09 -25.35 -1.72
C PHE A 41 -0.02 -24.54 -0.42
N ALA A 42 -1.03 -23.66 -0.33
CA ALA A 42 -1.21 -22.77 0.82
C ALA A 42 -2.66 -22.33 0.99
N LYS A 43 -2.98 -21.80 2.18
CA LYS A 43 -4.26 -21.14 2.43
C LYS A 43 -4.26 -19.74 1.81
N ASN A 44 -5.39 -19.35 1.25
CA ASN A 44 -5.59 -18.02 0.68
C ASN A 44 -5.91 -16.98 1.76
N THR A 45 -5.47 -15.75 1.53
CA THR A 45 -5.94 -14.56 2.26
C THR A 45 -7.43 -14.31 1.92
N PRO A 46 -8.26 -13.79 2.84
CA PRO A 46 -9.68 -13.59 2.57
C PRO A 46 -9.92 -12.48 1.53
N LYS A 47 -11.10 -12.53 0.90
CA LYS A 47 -11.64 -11.37 0.19
C LYS A 47 -11.96 -10.25 1.17
N VAL A 48 -11.93 -9.02 0.69
CA VAL A 48 -12.39 -7.86 1.47
C VAL A 48 -13.89 -7.96 1.64
N GLU A 49 -14.35 -7.74 2.86
CA GLU A 49 -15.76 -7.54 3.15
C GLU A 49 -15.92 -6.26 3.96
N ILE A 50 -16.91 -5.43 3.60
CA ILE A 50 -17.24 -4.20 4.32
C ILE A 50 -18.64 -4.37 4.89
N HIS A 51 -18.73 -4.33 6.21
CA HIS A 51 -19.94 -4.62 6.95
C HIS A 51 -20.40 -3.39 7.72
N LYS A 52 -21.60 -2.91 7.40
CA LYS A 52 -22.20 -1.77 8.09
C LYS A 52 -22.44 -2.10 9.57
N ILE A 53 -22.05 -1.18 10.45
CA ILE A 53 -22.45 -1.20 11.86
C ILE A 53 -23.69 -0.31 12.03
N SER A 54 -23.60 0.93 11.58
CA SER A 54 -24.70 1.89 11.58
C SER A 54 -24.53 2.92 10.46
N GLU A 55 -25.62 3.57 10.10
CA GLU A 55 -25.64 4.76 9.24
C GLU A 55 -26.82 5.67 9.59
N TYR A 56 -26.65 6.46 10.67
CA TYR A 56 -27.69 7.40 11.16
C TYR A 56 -29.06 6.72 11.39
N ASP A 57 -29.01 5.49 11.88
CA ASP A 57 -30.15 4.59 12.04
C ASP A 57 -30.33 4.19 13.51
N ALA A 58 -31.15 3.18 13.78
CA ALA A 58 -31.40 2.70 15.15
C ALA A 58 -30.16 2.07 15.81
N ASP A 59 -29.22 1.55 15.02
CA ASP A 59 -27.98 0.92 15.50
C ASP A 59 -26.88 1.96 15.77
N GLY A 60 -27.02 3.19 15.25
CA GLY A 60 -26.15 4.33 15.54
C GLY A 60 -26.78 5.67 15.11
N PRO A 61 -27.46 6.39 16.01
CA PRO A 61 -28.32 7.52 15.63
C PRO A 61 -27.61 8.73 15.03
N PHE A 62 -26.31 8.89 15.31
CA PHE A 62 -25.58 10.12 14.98
C PHE A 62 -24.29 9.87 14.19
N PHE A 63 -24.05 8.62 13.76
CA PHE A 63 -22.80 8.24 13.10
C PHE A 63 -22.98 7.09 12.11
N ALA A 64 -22.09 7.07 11.12
CA ALA A 64 -22.01 6.05 10.09
C ALA A 64 -20.60 5.44 10.07
N TRP A 65 -20.52 4.12 10.09
CA TRP A 65 -19.24 3.38 10.16
C TRP A 65 -19.43 1.90 9.83
N ASN A 66 -18.33 1.24 9.48
CA ASN A 66 -18.28 -0.14 9.05
C ASN A 66 -17.16 -0.88 9.78
N TRP A 67 -17.25 -2.21 9.86
CA TRP A 67 -16.12 -3.09 10.16
C TRP A 67 -15.72 -3.88 8.91
N LEU A 68 -14.51 -4.44 8.93
CA LEU A 68 -13.88 -5.03 7.75
C LEU A 68 -13.47 -6.49 8.04
N VAL A 69 -13.69 -7.38 7.06
CA VAL A 69 -12.83 -8.55 6.90
C VAL A 69 -11.69 -8.12 5.97
N LEU A 70 -10.46 -8.12 6.49
CA LEU A 70 -9.31 -7.57 5.79
C LEU A 70 -8.06 -8.40 6.10
N GLY A 71 -7.50 -9.03 5.07
CA GLY A 71 -6.16 -9.60 5.16
C GLY A 71 -5.10 -8.51 5.05
N GLU A 72 -3.91 -8.72 5.62
CA GLU A 72 -2.81 -7.73 5.58
C GLU A 72 -2.35 -7.44 4.14
N HIS A 73 -2.28 -8.47 3.29
CA HIS A 73 -1.86 -8.39 1.89
C HIS A 73 -3.04 -8.21 0.94
N THR A 74 -3.63 -7.01 0.95
CA THR A 74 -4.88 -6.71 0.23
C THR A 74 -4.80 -5.37 -0.49
N GLY A 75 -5.04 -5.35 -1.81
CA GLY A 75 -5.01 -4.11 -2.60
C GLY A 75 -3.61 -3.49 -2.68
N THR A 76 -3.53 -2.16 -2.75
CA THR A 76 -2.26 -1.43 -2.55
C THR A 76 -1.84 -1.61 -1.09
N HIS A 77 -0.76 -2.34 -0.83
CA HIS A 77 -0.32 -2.73 0.51
C HIS A 77 1.21 -2.65 0.67
N PHE A 78 1.71 -3.10 1.83
CA PHE A 78 3.12 -3.08 2.19
C PHE A 78 3.57 -4.46 2.71
N ASP A 79 4.70 -4.95 2.22
CA ASP A 79 5.31 -6.19 2.69
C ASP A 79 6.47 -5.90 3.65
N ALA A 80 6.28 -6.18 4.94
CA ALA A 80 7.35 -6.09 5.91
C ALA A 80 8.34 -7.27 5.75
N PRO A 81 9.62 -7.16 6.17
CA PRO A 81 10.60 -8.23 6.02
C PRO A 81 10.16 -9.59 6.58
N HIS A 82 9.37 -9.60 7.65
CA HIS A 82 8.86 -10.81 8.28
C HIS A 82 7.83 -11.58 7.42
N HIS A 83 7.30 -10.95 6.36
CA HIS A 83 6.37 -11.60 5.43
C HIS A 83 6.97 -12.86 4.79
N TRP A 84 8.30 -12.89 4.58
CA TRP A 84 8.97 -14.02 3.96
C TRP A 84 9.87 -14.78 4.93
N ILE A 85 10.02 -16.09 4.69
CA ILE A 85 10.80 -16.99 5.53
C ILE A 85 12.27 -16.55 5.70
N THR A 86 12.84 -15.84 4.73
CA THR A 86 14.21 -15.33 4.80
C THR A 86 14.37 -14.12 5.71
N GLY A 87 13.29 -13.40 6.02
CA GLY A 87 13.28 -12.27 6.94
C GLY A 87 12.68 -12.59 8.31
N ARG A 88 12.27 -13.86 8.55
CA ARG A 88 11.58 -14.29 9.79
C ARG A 88 12.34 -13.94 11.09
N ASP A 89 13.67 -13.89 11.03
CA ASP A 89 14.54 -13.66 12.19
C ASP A 89 14.92 -12.16 12.34
N ASN A 90 14.32 -11.26 11.54
CA ASN A 90 14.57 -9.83 11.64
C ASN A 90 13.72 -9.20 12.78
N PRO A 91 14.34 -8.67 13.85
CA PRO A 91 13.61 -8.06 14.95
C PRO A 91 12.85 -6.78 14.53
N GLU A 92 13.33 -6.06 13.52
CA GLU A 92 12.70 -4.87 12.93
C GLU A 92 11.90 -5.24 11.67
N GLY A 93 11.48 -6.50 11.58
CA GLY A 93 10.85 -7.09 10.40
C GLY A 93 9.33 -6.94 10.35
N TYR A 94 8.70 -6.36 11.37
CA TYR A 94 7.24 -6.26 11.50
C TYR A 94 6.76 -4.83 11.27
N THR A 95 5.47 -4.67 10.97
CA THR A 95 4.85 -3.36 10.70
C THR A 95 4.86 -2.43 11.92
N ASP A 96 4.96 -2.97 13.13
CA ASP A 96 5.02 -2.25 14.40
C ASP A 96 6.45 -2.08 14.95
N THR A 97 7.47 -2.72 14.35
CA THR A 97 8.86 -2.67 14.83
C THR A 97 9.86 -2.05 13.85
N LEU A 98 9.51 -1.88 12.58
CA LEU A 98 10.40 -1.29 11.58
C LEU A 98 10.69 0.20 11.83
N ASP A 99 11.85 0.67 11.37
CA ASP A 99 12.21 2.10 11.42
C ASP A 99 11.41 2.91 10.40
N VAL A 100 10.49 3.75 10.90
CA VAL A 100 9.62 4.62 10.09
C VAL A 100 10.38 5.69 9.29
N GLN A 101 11.63 6.01 9.66
CA GLN A 101 12.46 6.97 8.92
C GLN A 101 12.71 6.51 7.47
N ARG A 102 12.55 5.21 7.20
CA ARG A 102 12.74 4.58 5.90
C ARG A 102 11.52 4.64 4.98
N LEU A 103 10.35 5.05 5.48
CA LEU A 103 9.07 4.99 4.75
C LEU A 103 8.83 6.18 3.81
N ILE A 104 9.58 7.27 3.97
CA ILE A 104 9.47 8.47 3.12
C ILE A 104 10.82 8.72 2.45
N ALA A 105 10.88 8.51 1.13
CA ALA A 105 12.10 8.60 0.35
C ALA A 105 11.82 9.11 -1.08
N PRO A 106 12.84 9.61 -1.79
CA PRO A 106 12.77 9.75 -3.23
C PRO A 106 12.46 8.42 -3.91
N VAL A 107 11.64 8.43 -4.97
CA VAL A 107 11.26 7.24 -5.73
C VAL A 107 11.80 7.32 -7.15
N ASN A 108 12.27 6.19 -7.69
CA ASN A 108 12.63 6.04 -9.09
C ASN A 108 11.46 5.34 -9.81
N VAL A 109 10.87 6.01 -10.80
CA VAL A 109 9.80 5.43 -11.63
C VAL A 109 10.43 4.97 -12.95
N LEU A 110 10.56 3.65 -13.13
CA LEU A 110 11.04 3.06 -14.38
C LEU A 110 9.83 2.62 -15.20
N ASP A 111 9.63 3.22 -16.38
CA ASP A 111 8.49 2.95 -17.27
C ASP A 111 8.80 1.79 -18.23
N PHE A 112 8.13 0.66 -18.02
CA PHE A 112 8.14 -0.51 -18.90
C PHE A 112 6.73 -0.88 -19.39
N SER A 113 5.84 0.11 -19.47
CA SER A 113 4.44 -0.10 -19.85
C SER A 113 4.28 -0.70 -21.24
N ARG A 114 5.20 -0.40 -22.18
CA ARG A 114 5.17 -0.92 -23.55
C ARG A 114 5.62 -2.37 -23.62
N GLU A 115 6.67 -2.70 -22.89
CA GLU A 115 7.23 -4.03 -22.78
C GLU A 115 6.21 -4.98 -22.14
N ALA A 116 5.61 -4.58 -21.02
CA ALA A 116 4.57 -5.35 -20.34
C ALA A 116 3.27 -5.49 -21.18
N ALA A 117 2.95 -4.51 -22.02
CA ALA A 117 1.80 -4.60 -22.94
C ALA A 117 2.05 -5.57 -24.11
N ALA A 118 3.31 -5.74 -24.51
CA ALA A 118 3.71 -6.68 -25.56
C ALA A 118 3.91 -8.10 -25.02
N ASP A 119 4.36 -8.23 -23.79
CA ASP A 119 4.63 -9.49 -23.11
C ASP A 119 4.20 -9.40 -21.63
N ALA A 120 3.13 -10.11 -21.27
CA ALA A 120 2.59 -10.13 -19.91
C ALA A 120 3.55 -10.80 -18.89
N ASP A 121 4.55 -11.56 -19.39
CA ASP A 121 5.59 -12.23 -18.59
C ASP A 121 6.94 -11.48 -18.67
N PHE A 122 6.96 -10.22 -19.13
CA PHE A 122 8.18 -9.41 -19.25
C PHE A 122 8.98 -9.36 -17.94
N LEU A 123 10.30 -9.57 -18.06
CA LEU A 123 11.22 -9.55 -16.93
C LEU A 123 12.12 -8.32 -16.96
N LEU A 124 12.02 -7.49 -15.91
CA LEU A 124 13.02 -6.47 -15.63
C LEU A 124 14.37 -7.12 -15.33
N THR A 125 15.42 -6.66 -16.01
CA THR A 125 16.80 -7.15 -15.82
C THR A 125 17.73 -6.01 -15.44
N ILE A 126 18.93 -6.35 -14.97
CA ILE A 126 19.93 -5.35 -14.57
C ILE A 126 20.34 -4.42 -15.72
N ASP A 127 20.28 -4.88 -16.98
CA ASP A 127 20.67 -4.06 -18.12
C ASP A 127 19.64 -2.96 -18.43
N HIS A 128 18.42 -3.07 -17.93
CA HIS A 128 17.42 -2.00 -17.99
C HIS A 128 17.59 -0.94 -16.89
N VAL A 129 18.34 -1.26 -15.82
CA VAL A 129 18.49 -0.40 -14.62
C VAL A 129 19.79 0.40 -14.64
N LYS A 130 20.84 -0.12 -15.29
CA LYS A 130 22.14 0.52 -15.43
C LYS A 130 22.07 1.79 -16.28
#